data_AF-A0A537SE31-F1
#
_entry.id   AF-A0A537SE31-F1
#
_cell.length_a   1.000
_cell.length_b   1.000
_cell.length_c   1.000
_cell.angle_alpha   90.00
_cell.angle_beta   90.00
_cell.angle_gamma   90.00
#
_symmetry.space_group_name_H-M   'P 1'
#
loop_
_entity.id
_entity.type
_entity.pdbx_description
1 polymer ?
#
loop_
_entity_poly.entity_id
_entity_poly.type
_entity_poly.pdbx_seq_one_letter_code
_entity_poly.pdbx_strand_id
1 'polypeptide(L)'
;MTRPASPSAGSPFWRFSLRFYRQPEVADACITLQEQAGVDVNLLLFLLWHAIHKRALSTPEISELEARIAPWRNTTVVPLRTMRRALKSPPALVGGATAELFRTKIKAAELEAERLQQEAMHELAVPSLLGKDAASL
;
A
#
# COMPACT_ATOMS: atom_id res chain seq x y z
N MET A 1 16.04 25.36 17.14
CA MET A 1 14.91 24.58 17.69
C MET A 1 13.69 24.83 16.82
N THR A 2 13.54 24.06 15.74
CA THR A 2 12.40 24.16 14.82
C THR A 2 11.37 23.13 15.26
N ARG A 3 10.21 23.60 15.71
CA ARG A 3 9.08 22.75 16.11
C ARG A 3 8.58 22.00 14.87
N PRO A 4 8.54 20.65 14.84
CA PRO A 4 8.07 19.95 13.66
C PRO A 4 6.56 20.17 13.50
N ALA A 5 6.15 20.48 12.28
CA ALA A 5 4.75 20.66 11.91
C ALA A 5 3.98 19.35 12.13
N SER A 6 2.83 19.42 12.82
CA SER A 6 1.91 18.29 12.97
C SER A 6 1.20 18.05 11.64
N PRO A 7 1.33 16.87 10.98
CA PRO A 7 0.75 16.70 9.68
C PRO A 7 -0.56 15.90 9.73
N SER A 8 -1.43 16.22 8.80
CA SER A 8 -2.40 15.33 8.16
C SER A 8 -1.66 14.16 7.43
N ALA A 9 -0.97 13.35 8.23
CA ALA A 9 0.32 12.66 8.05
C ALA A 9 0.52 11.63 6.92
N GLY A 10 0.39 12.01 5.64
CA GLY A 10 0.95 11.21 4.54
C GLY A 10 0.74 11.81 3.16
N SER A 11 1.20 11.15 2.09
CA SER A 11 1.01 11.63 0.71
C SER A 11 -0.47 11.76 0.31
N PRO A 12 -0.82 12.55 -0.71
CA PRO A 12 -2.18 12.57 -1.28
C PRO A 12 -2.70 11.18 -1.65
N PHE A 13 -1.82 10.32 -2.18
CA PHE A 13 -2.15 8.94 -2.49
C PHE A 13 -2.44 8.12 -1.23
N TRP A 14 -1.61 8.21 -0.18
CA TRP A 14 -1.88 7.50 1.08
C TRP A 14 -3.24 7.90 1.69
N ARG A 15 -3.55 9.19 1.71
CA ARG A 15 -4.84 9.68 2.20
C ARG A 15 -6.01 9.18 1.35
N PHE A 16 -5.81 9.08 0.03
CA PHE A 16 -6.78 8.45 -0.85
C PHE A 16 -6.99 6.98 -0.49
N SER A 17 -5.92 6.20 -0.36
CA SER A 17 -5.99 4.78 0.00
C SER A 17 -6.75 4.54 1.29
N LEU A 18 -6.46 5.32 2.33
CA LEU A 18 -7.19 5.25 3.61
C LEU A 18 -8.68 5.54 3.46
N ARG A 19 -9.06 6.53 2.65
CA ARG A 19 -10.47 6.87 2.43
C ARG A 19 -11.17 5.83 1.58
N PHE A 20 -10.52 5.35 0.52
CA PHE A 20 -11.07 4.38 -0.42
C PHE A 20 -11.29 3.03 0.26
N TYR A 21 -10.27 2.55 0.99
CA TYR A 21 -10.34 1.27 1.69
C TYR A 21 -11.42 1.22 2.79
N ARG A 22 -11.81 2.37 3.34
CA ARG A 22 -12.87 2.49 4.36
C ARG A 22 -14.29 2.47 3.80
N GLN A 23 -14.46 2.49 2.47
CA GLN A 23 -15.79 2.40 1.88
C GLN A 23 -16.39 1.00 2.10
N PRO A 24 -17.72 0.89 2.17
CA PRO A 24 -18.39 -0.40 2.24
C PRO A 24 -17.88 -1.34 1.13
N GLU A 25 -17.70 -2.62 1.47
CA GLU A 25 -17.30 -3.71 0.55
C GLU A 25 -15.89 -3.62 -0.05
N VAL A 26 -15.23 -2.44 -0.05
CA VAL A 26 -13.89 -2.29 -0.64
C VAL A 26 -12.84 -3.13 0.09
N ALA A 27 -12.87 -3.13 1.42
CA ALA A 27 -11.92 -3.91 2.21
C ALA A 27 -12.04 -5.41 1.90
N ASP A 28 -13.27 -5.92 1.84
CA ASP A 28 -13.56 -7.33 1.55
C ASP A 28 -13.14 -7.68 0.12
N ALA A 29 -13.46 -6.83 -0.86
CA ALA A 29 -13.03 -7.02 -2.25
C ALA A 29 -11.50 -7.07 -2.37
N CYS A 30 -10.78 -6.17 -1.69
CA CYS A 30 -9.31 -6.17 -1.67
C CYS A 30 -8.75 -7.44 -1.02
N ILE A 31 -9.36 -7.92 0.07
CA ILE A 31 -8.97 -9.17 0.71
C ILE A 31 -9.18 -10.36 -0.24
N THR A 32 -10.35 -10.45 -0.88
CA THR A 32 -10.66 -11.50 -1.85
C THR A 32 -9.67 -11.51 -3.01
N LEU A 33 -9.40 -10.36 -3.61
CA LEU A 33 -8.43 -10.23 -4.71
C LEU A 33 -7.01 -10.63 -4.27
N GLN A 34 -6.59 -10.21 -3.07
CA GLN A 34 -5.29 -10.58 -2.53
C GLN A 34 -5.18 -12.08 -2.26
N GLU A 35 -6.24 -12.72 -1.76
CA GLU A 35 -6.22 -14.13 -1.36
C GLU A 35 -6.43 -15.10 -2.52
N GLN A 36 -7.30 -14.77 -3.46
CA GLN A 36 -7.65 -15.68 -4.56
C GLN A 36 -6.77 -15.47 -5.79
N ALA A 37 -6.35 -14.23 -6.06
CA ALA A 37 -5.62 -13.87 -7.27
C ALA A 37 -4.21 -13.32 -6.99
N GLY A 38 -3.79 -13.25 -5.72
CA GLY A 38 -2.46 -12.75 -5.36
C GLY A 38 -2.24 -11.26 -5.67
N VAL A 39 -3.32 -10.50 -5.83
CA VAL A 39 -3.25 -9.08 -6.21
C VAL A 39 -2.51 -8.28 -5.14
N ASP A 40 -1.57 -7.44 -5.58
CA ASP A 40 -0.99 -6.40 -4.72
C ASP A 40 -1.98 -5.24 -4.55
N VAL A 41 -2.59 -5.19 -3.36
CA VAL A 41 -3.57 -4.16 -3.01
C VAL A 41 -2.98 -2.75 -3.08
N ASN A 42 -1.69 -2.56 -2.76
CA ASN A 42 -1.08 -1.22 -2.85
C ASN A 42 -0.97 -0.75 -4.29
N LEU A 43 -0.57 -1.64 -5.21
CA LEU A 43 -0.53 -1.33 -6.64
C LEU A 43 -1.95 -1.12 -7.19
N LEU A 44 -2.92 -1.96 -6.82
CA LEU A 44 -4.32 -1.79 -7.21
C LEU A 44 -4.86 -0.41 -6.81
N LEU A 45 -4.66 -0.01 -5.54
CA LEU A 45 -5.09 1.30 -5.05
C LEU A 45 -4.40 2.44 -5.80
N PHE A 46 -3.14 2.26 -6.19
CA PHE A 46 -2.40 3.25 -6.97
C PHE A 46 -2.99 3.45 -8.37
N LEU A 47 -3.33 2.35 -9.06
CA LEU A 47 -4.01 2.41 -10.36
C LEU A 47 -5.38 3.08 -10.27
N LEU A 48 -6.16 2.77 -9.23
CA LEU A 48 -7.45 3.40 -8.97
C LEU A 48 -7.31 4.91 -8.66
N TRP A 49 -6.27 5.29 -7.93
CA TRP A 49 -5.98 6.69 -7.66
C TRP A 49 -5.72 7.47 -8.95
N HIS A 50 -4.92 6.93 -9.87
CA HIS A 50 -4.71 7.53 -11.21
C HIS A 50 -6.00 7.60 -12.02
N ALA A 51 -6.80 6.51 -12.03
CA ALA A 51 -8.05 6.45 -12.78
C ALA A 51 -9.05 7.53 -12.35
N ILE A 52 -9.16 7.82 -11.04
CA ILE A 52 -10.02 8.88 -10.51
C ILE A 52 -9.56 10.27 -10.97
N HIS A 53 -8.25 10.45 -11.17
CA HIS A 53 -7.68 11.68 -11.74
C HIS A 53 -7.67 11.69 -13.28
N LYS A 54 -8.41 10.76 -13.92
CA LYS A 54 -8.49 10.63 -15.39
C LYS A 54 -7.13 10.41 -16.05
N ARG A 55 -6.22 9.73 -15.34
CA ARG A 55 -4.91 9.30 -15.85
C ARG A 55 -4.91 7.79 -15.97
N ALA A 56 -4.34 7.28 -17.06
CA ALA A 56 -4.07 5.86 -17.24
C ALA A 56 -2.55 5.68 -17.27
N LEU A 57 -2.07 4.62 -16.62
CA LEU A 57 -0.71 4.14 -16.83
C LEU A 57 -0.74 3.12 -17.95
N SER A 58 0.19 3.25 -18.88
CA SER A 58 0.43 2.25 -19.92
C SER A 58 1.01 0.96 -19.31
N THR A 59 0.84 -0.16 -20.00
CA THR A 59 1.39 -1.46 -19.55
C THR A 59 2.90 -1.42 -19.26
N PRO A 60 3.74 -0.72 -20.06
CA PRO A 60 5.15 -0.54 -19.73
C PRO A 60 5.39 0.24 -18.43
N GLU A 61 4.66 1.33 -18.18
CA GLU A 61 4.79 2.11 -16.93
C GLU A 61 4.38 1.29 -15.70
N ILE A 62 3.33 0.48 -15.82
CA ILE A 62 2.91 -0.44 -14.75
C ILE A 62 4.00 -1.49 -14.50
N SER A 63 4.59 -2.05 -15.56
CA SER A 63 5.64 -3.06 -15.45
C SER A 63 6.91 -2.49 -14.82
N GLU A 64 7.28 -1.25 -15.15
CA GLU A 64 8.40 -0.55 -14.53
C GLU A 64 8.13 -0.27 -13.05
N LEU A 65 6.94 0.25 -12.71
CA LEU A 65 6.55 0.49 -11.34
C LEU A 65 6.59 -0.80 -10.50
N GLU A 66 6.03 -1.88 -11.03
CA GLU A 66 6.01 -3.20 -10.40
C GLU A 66 7.45 -3.71 -10.14
N ALA A 67 8.34 -3.60 -11.13
CA ALA A 67 9.75 -3.99 -10.97
C ALA A 67 10.46 -3.19 -9.87
N ARG A 68 10.10 -1.92 -9.68
CA ARG A 68 10.70 -1.05 -8.65
C ARG A 68 10.17 -1.33 -7.25
N ILE A 69 8.89 -1.71 -7.10
CA ILE A 69 8.29 -1.99 -5.79
C ILE A 69 8.50 -3.45 -5.35
N ALA A 70 8.67 -4.38 -6.29
CA ALA A 70 8.79 -5.81 -6.00
C ALA A 70 9.87 -6.14 -4.96
N PRO A 71 11.09 -5.55 -4.97
CA PRO A 71 12.09 -5.81 -3.95
C PRO A 71 11.62 -5.47 -2.53
N TRP A 72 11.03 -4.28 -2.32
CA TRP A 72 10.50 -3.87 -1.01
C TRP A 72 9.32 -4.75 -0.60
N ARG A 73 8.37 -4.96 -1.51
CA ARG A 73 7.19 -5.79 -1.25
C ARG A 73 7.57 -7.20 -0.81
N ASN A 74 8.47 -7.85 -1.54
CA ASN A 74 8.81 -9.26 -1.33
C ASN A 74 9.70 -9.47 -0.10
N THR A 75 10.51 -8.47 0.28
CA THR A 75 11.41 -8.58 1.44
C THR A 75 10.81 -8.03 2.73
N THR A 76 9.76 -7.20 2.64
CA THR A 76 9.19 -6.50 3.81
C THR A 76 7.70 -6.76 3.97
N VAL A 77 6.86 -6.32 3.02
CA VAL A 77 5.39 -6.37 3.16
C VAL A 77 4.88 -7.82 3.20
N VAL A 78 5.31 -8.66 2.26
CA VAL A 78 4.89 -10.06 2.17
C VAL A 78 5.31 -10.87 3.40
N PRO A 79 6.57 -10.77 3.90
CA PRO A 79 6.96 -11.42 5.15
C PRO A 79 6.14 -10.97 6.36
N LEU A 80 5.93 -9.65 6.55
CA LEU A 80 5.13 -9.13 7.67
C LEU A 80 3.69 -9.65 7.63
N ARG A 81 3.07 -9.65 6.44
CA ARG A 81 1.73 -10.20 6.23
C ARG A 81 1.66 -11.69 6.52
N THR A 82 2.68 -12.44 6.09
CA THR A 82 2.79 -13.89 6.34
C THR A 82 2.90 -14.17 7.83
N MET A 83 3.77 -13.45 8.54
CA MET A 83 3.92 -13.55 9.99
C MET A 83 2.62 -13.19 10.71
N ARG A 84 1.97 -12.08 10.33
CA ARG A 84 0.67 -11.71 10.88
C ARG A 84 -0.31 -12.85 10.70
N ARG A 85 -0.48 -13.38 9.47
CA ARG A 85 -1.42 -14.48 9.18
C ARG A 85 -1.15 -15.72 10.03
N ALA A 86 0.12 -16.15 10.14
CA ALA A 86 0.51 -17.29 10.95
C ALA A 86 0.15 -17.12 12.43
N LEU A 87 0.25 -15.89 12.97
CA LEU A 87 -0.12 -15.58 14.35
C LEU A 87 -1.64 -15.59 14.63
N LYS A 88 -2.51 -15.86 13.64
CA LYS A 88 -3.97 -16.03 13.88
C LYS A 88 -4.25 -17.31 14.67
N SER A 89 -3.42 -18.33 14.45
CA SER A 89 -3.47 -19.63 15.11
C SER A 89 -2.07 -19.96 15.63
N PRO A 90 -1.61 -19.25 16.68
CA PRO A 90 -0.25 -19.37 17.16
C PRO A 90 0.00 -20.77 17.78
N PRO A 91 1.23 -21.29 17.73
CA PRO A 91 1.60 -22.49 18.46
C PRO A 91 1.34 -22.34 19.97
N ALA A 92 1.05 -23.45 20.66
CA ALA A 92 0.73 -23.47 22.09
C ALA A 92 1.86 -22.98 23.04
N LEU A 93 3.03 -22.63 22.50
CA LEU A 93 4.18 -22.10 23.24
C LEU A 93 3.87 -20.75 23.92
N VAL A 94 3.06 -19.91 23.28
CA VAL A 94 2.72 -18.56 23.79
C VAL A 94 1.21 -18.49 24.02
N GLY A 95 0.80 -17.98 25.19
CA GLY A 95 -0.61 -17.79 25.52
C GLY A 95 -1.32 -16.89 24.49
N GLY A 96 -2.57 -17.22 24.17
CA GLY A 96 -3.32 -16.57 23.07
C GLY A 96 -3.40 -15.04 23.16
N ALA A 97 -3.61 -14.48 24.36
CA ALA A 97 -3.64 -13.03 24.56
C ALA A 97 -2.29 -12.36 24.25
N THR A 98 -1.19 -12.96 24.71
CA THR A 98 0.17 -12.46 24.43
C THR A 98 0.50 -12.56 22.94
N ALA A 99 0.09 -13.65 22.28
CA ALA A 99 0.25 -13.81 20.84
C ALA A 99 -0.56 -12.78 20.05
N GLU A 100 -1.79 -12.46 20.47
CA GLU A 100 -2.62 -11.43 19.82
C GLU A 100 -2.04 -10.01 19.99
N LEU A 101 -1.47 -9.69 21.16
CA LEU A 101 -0.75 -8.44 21.37
C LEU A 101 0.45 -8.33 20.43
N PHE A 102 1.22 -9.40 20.24
CA PHE A 102 2.32 -9.42 19.30
C PHE A 102 1.86 -9.32 17.85
N ARG A 103 0.80 -10.06 17.47
CA ARG A 103 0.15 -9.96 16.16
C ARG A 103 -0.29 -8.53 15.83
N THR A 104 -0.80 -7.80 16.82
CA THR A 104 -1.18 -6.39 16.67
C THR A 104 0.03 -5.51 16.35
N LYS A 105 1.19 -5.75 16.97
CA LYS A 105 2.45 -5.04 16.64
C LYS A 105 2.92 -5.36 15.22
N ILE A 106 2.85 -6.63 14.80
CA ILE A 106 3.19 -7.02 13.42
C ILE A 106 2.23 -6.37 12.42
N LYS A 107 0.93 -6.29 12.72
CA LYS A 107 -0.06 -5.58 11.88
C LYS A 107 0.29 -4.10 11.75
N ALA A 108 0.70 -3.44 12.82
CA ALA A 108 1.13 -2.05 12.77
C ALA A 108 2.38 -1.86 11.89
N ALA A 109 3.36 -2.77 11.99
CA ALA A 109 4.54 -2.76 11.14
C ALA A 109 4.21 -3.04 9.66
N GLU A 110 3.27 -3.96 9.37
CA GLU A 110 2.79 -4.22 8.01
C GLU A 110 2.15 -2.96 7.40
N LEU A 111 1.24 -2.31 8.13
CA LEU A 111 0.59 -1.07 7.68
C LEU A 111 1.60 0.06 7.44
N GLU A 112 2.63 0.17 8.28
CA GLU A 112 3.70 1.15 8.09
C GLU A 112 4.55 0.83 6.86
N ALA A 113 4.89 -0.45 6.63
CA ALA A 113 5.60 -0.86 5.42
C ALA A 113 4.80 -0.61 4.14
N GLU A 114 3.47 -0.82 4.19
CA GLU A 114 2.55 -0.48 3.11
C GLU A 114 2.49 1.04 2.87
N ARG A 115 2.42 1.86 3.94
CA ARG A 115 2.46 3.32 3.85
C ARG A 115 3.74 3.79 3.16
N LEU A 116 4.90 3.30 3.58
CA LEU A 116 6.19 3.65 2.97
C LEU A 116 6.26 3.25 1.50
N GLN A 117 5.73 2.07 1.13
CA GLN A 117 5.62 1.67 -0.28
C GLN A 117 4.75 2.66 -1.07
N GLN A 118 3.60 3.06 -0.52
CA GLN A 118 2.71 4.03 -1.17
C GLN A 118 3.34 5.42 -1.31
N GLU A 119 4.10 5.87 -0.31
CA GLU A 119 4.85 7.12 -0.39
C GLU A 119 5.92 7.07 -1.47
N ALA A 120 6.70 5.99 -1.53
CA ALA A 120 7.65 5.78 -2.61
C ALA A 120 6.96 5.82 -3.97
N MET A 121 5.90 5.02 -4.19
CA MET A 121 5.16 5.02 -5.47
C MET A 121 4.63 6.40 -5.86
N HIS A 122 4.14 7.17 -4.88
CA HIS A 122 3.71 8.55 -5.11
C HIS A 122 4.87 9.43 -5.58
N GLU A 123 6.04 9.37 -4.93
CA GLU A 123 7.24 10.10 -5.37
C GLU A 123 7.71 9.68 -6.77
N LEU A 124 7.57 8.40 -7.13
CA LEU A 124 7.94 7.90 -8.46
C LEU A 124 7.05 8.44 -9.58
N ALA A 125 5.80 8.76 -9.28
CA ALA A 125 4.87 9.33 -10.25
C ALA A 125 4.85 10.87 -10.27
N VAL A 126 5.57 11.52 -9.37
CA VAL A 126 5.72 12.99 -9.33
C VAL A 126 6.65 13.59 -10.41
N PRO A 127 7.54 12.89 -11.15
CA PRO A 127 8.33 13.53 -12.20
C PRO A 127 7.59 13.61 -13.55
N SER A 128 6.75 14.64 -13.69
CA SER A 128 6.51 15.43 -14.93
C SER A 128 5.45 16.52 -14.69
N LEU A 129 5.73 17.46 -13.78
CA LEU A 129 5.07 18.78 -13.77
C LEU A 129 5.84 19.82 -14.62
N LEU A 130 6.86 19.39 -15.37
CA LEU A 130 7.61 20.20 -16.32
C LEU A 130 7.83 19.42 -17.64
N GLY A 131 6.88 19.56 -18.57
CA GLY A 131 7.00 19.23 -20.01
C GLY A 131 6.42 17.87 -20.42
N LYS A 132 5.44 17.73 -21.33
CA LYS A 132 4.78 18.66 -22.27
C LYS A 132 3.26 18.46 -22.21
N ASP A 133 2.49 19.52 -22.46
CA ASP A 133 1.07 19.40 -22.75
C ASP A 133 0.84 18.44 -23.92
N ALA A 134 -0.17 17.59 -23.81
CA ALA A 134 -0.66 16.83 -24.94
C ALA A 134 -1.10 17.82 -26.01
N ALA A 135 -0.51 17.69 -27.21
CA ALA A 135 -0.85 18.48 -28.37
C ALA A 135 -2.38 18.51 -28.53
N SER A 136 -2.94 19.72 -28.48
CA SER A 136 -4.34 19.94 -28.83
C SER A 136 -4.53 19.50 -30.28
N LEU A 137 -5.51 18.62 -30.49
CA LEU A 137 -6.10 18.38 -31.81
C LEU A 137 -6.83 19.65 -32.29
#